data_AF-A0A3G1B2W9-F1
#
_entry.id   AF-A0A3G1B2W9-F1
#
_cell.length_a   1.000
_cell.length_b   1.000
_cell.length_c   1.000
_cell.angle_alpha   90.00
_cell.angle_beta   90.00
_cell.angle_gamma   90.00
#
_symmetry.space_group_name_H-M   'P 1'
#
loop_
_entity.id
_entity.type
_entity.pdbx_description
1 polymer ?
#
loop_
_entity_poly.entity_id
_entity_poly.type
_entity_poly.pdbx_seq_one_letter_code
_entity_poly.pdbx_strand_id
1 'polypeptide(L)'
;MYICDECHEDQQHSKYHVPAILHSKNRNRILHLECCSRENLVNRINEIIESEIMFYEDVSKLVENFNSETLEKFKKKYGTYEEIIGSMKYDPMQDAMLASQIDKFLEILAVINELEKHL
;
A
#
# COMPACT_ATOMS: atom_id res chain seq x y z
N MET A 1 -2.05 -7.94 -14.95
CA MET A 1 -3.12 -7.15 -15.58
C MET A 1 -4.44 -7.67 -15.04
N TYR A 2 -5.10 -6.91 -14.15
CA TYR A 2 -6.34 -7.33 -13.49
C TYR A 2 -7.54 -6.94 -14.38
N ILE A 3 -8.51 -7.84 -14.57
CA ILE A 3 -9.71 -7.60 -15.40
C ILE A 3 -10.84 -7.15 -14.48
N CYS A 4 -11.49 -6.03 -14.82
CA CYS A 4 -12.66 -5.54 -14.08
C CYS A 4 -13.87 -6.42 -14.38
N ASP A 5 -14.56 -6.89 -13.33
CA ASP A 5 -15.72 -7.79 -13.42
C ASP A 5 -17.00 -7.12 -13.97
N GLU A 6 -17.02 -5.79 -14.14
CA GLU A 6 -18.19 -5.07 -14.69
C GLU A 6 -17.95 -4.62 -16.13
N CYS A 7 -16.81 -4.00 -16.42
CA CYS A 7 -16.52 -3.51 -17.77
C CYS A 7 -15.77 -4.52 -18.64
N HIS A 8 -15.34 -5.66 -18.08
CA HIS A 8 -14.81 -6.89 -18.71
C HIS A 8 -13.68 -6.80 -19.75
N GLU A 9 -13.40 -5.66 -20.37
CA GLU A 9 -12.23 -5.35 -21.20
C GLU A 9 -12.41 -3.91 -21.68
N ASP A 10 -11.87 -2.96 -20.91
CA ASP A 10 -11.56 -1.60 -21.40
C ASP A 10 -10.54 -0.97 -20.46
N GLN A 11 -9.33 -1.54 -20.46
CA GLN A 11 -8.23 -1.04 -19.63
C GLN A 11 -7.77 0.37 -19.99
N GLN A 12 -8.31 0.95 -21.06
CA GLN A 12 -8.04 2.32 -21.48
C GLN A 12 -9.01 3.35 -20.87
N HIS A 13 -9.98 2.93 -20.05
CA HIS A 13 -11.04 3.82 -19.58
C HIS A 13 -11.14 4.02 -18.07
N SER A 14 -10.41 3.23 -17.27
CA SER A 14 -10.30 3.55 -15.84
C SER A 14 -9.47 4.82 -15.70
N LYS A 15 -10.09 5.90 -15.21
CA LYS A 15 -9.40 7.13 -14.80
C LYS A 15 -8.40 6.85 -13.67
N TYR A 16 -8.58 5.75 -12.95
CA TYR A 16 -7.72 5.32 -11.86
C TYR A 16 -7.02 4.00 -12.21
N HIS A 17 -5.70 3.94 -12.05
CA HIS A 17 -4.93 2.71 -12.32
C HIS A 17 -4.99 1.67 -11.18
N VAL A 18 -5.69 1.98 -10.08
CA VAL A 18 -5.83 1.10 -8.91
C VAL A 18 -7.20 0.44 -8.91
N PRO A 19 -7.29 -0.89 -9.07
CA PRO A 19 -8.56 -1.60 -8.93
C PRO A 19 -8.97 -1.75 -7.45
N ALA A 20 -10.26 -1.68 -7.17
CA ALA A 20 -10.84 -2.16 -5.93
C ALA A 20 -10.92 -3.70 -5.97
N ILE A 21 -10.32 -4.35 -4.97
CA ILE A 21 -10.48 -5.78 -4.75
C ILE A 21 -11.63 -5.96 -3.76
N LEU A 22 -12.71 -6.60 -4.18
CA LEU A 22 -13.87 -6.89 -3.35
C LEU A 22 -13.88 -8.35 -2.95
N HIS A 23 -13.84 -8.61 -1.64
CA HIS A 23 -13.96 -9.95 -1.09
C HIS A 23 -15.43 -10.34 -0.95
N SER A 24 -15.93 -11.18 -1.86
CA SER A 24 -17.24 -11.81 -1.72
C SER A 24 -17.08 -13.24 -1.19
N LYS A 25 -18.09 -13.77 -0.49
CA LYS A 25 -18.06 -15.08 0.20
C LYS A 25 -17.47 -16.24 -0.60
N ASN A 26 -17.54 -16.21 -1.93
CA ASN A 26 -17.07 -17.29 -2.79
C ASN A 26 -16.00 -16.87 -3.82
N ARG A 27 -15.69 -15.57 -3.98
CA ARG A 27 -14.79 -15.06 -5.03
C ARG A 27 -14.22 -13.69 -4.66
N ASN A 28 -12.95 -13.47 -4.96
CA ASN A 28 -12.38 -12.12 -5.03
C ASN A 28 -12.76 -11.52 -6.38
N ARG A 29 -13.41 -10.37 -6.36
CA ARG A 29 -13.76 -9.60 -7.56
C ARG A 29 -12.83 -8.42 -7.68
N ILE A 30 -12.49 -8.05 -8.90
CA ILE A 30 -11.69 -6.86 -9.18
C ILE A 30 -12.60 -5.89 -9.93
N LEU A 31 -12.70 -4.65 -9.44
CA LEU A 31 -13.47 -3.59 -10.09
C LEU A 31 -12.59 -2.34 -10.27
N HIS A 32 -12.86 -1.54 -11.31
CA HIS A 32 -12.40 -0.16 -11.31
C HIS A 32 -13.15 0.63 -10.24
N LEU A 33 -12.51 1.65 -9.65
CA LEU A 33 -13.16 2.50 -8.64
C LEU A 33 -14.43 3.16 -9.19
N GLU A 34 -14.45 3.54 -10.47
CA GLU A 34 -15.62 4.13 -11.13
C GLU A 34 -16.77 3.13 -11.31
N CYS A 35 -16.46 1.83 -11.35
CA CYS A 35 -17.44 0.76 -11.47
C CYS A 35 -17.96 0.30 -10.09
N CYS A 36 -17.38 0.79 -8.99
CA CYS A 36 -17.80 0.41 -7.64
C CYS A 36 -19.09 1.12 -7.22
N SER A 37 -19.93 0.41 -6.47
CA SER A 37 -21.04 1.03 -5.74
C SER A 37 -20.53 2.01 -4.67
N ARG A 38 -21.37 2.96 -4.27
CA ARG A 38 -21.06 3.90 -3.17
C ARG A 38 -20.63 3.19 -1.89
N GLU A 39 -21.33 2.11 -1.53
CA GLU A 39 -21.02 1.32 -0.33
C GLU A 39 -19.62 0.69 -0.42
N ASN A 40 -19.28 0.11 -1.57
CA ASN A 40 -17.96 -0.49 -1.79
C ASN A 40 -16.84 0.57 -1.79
N LEU A 41 -17.10 1.77 -2.32
CA LEU A 41 -16.16 2.88 -2.24
C LEU A 41 -15.92 3.34 -0.80
N VAL A 42 -16.98 3.43 0.01
CA VAL A 42 -16.87 3.78 1.44
C VAL A 42 -16.09 2.70 2.20
N ASN A 43 -16.39 1.42 1.97
CA ASN A 43 -15.63 0.32 2.57
C ASN A 43 -14.15 0.39 2.19
N ARG A 44 -13.85 0.67 0.92
CA ARG A 44 -12.46 0.81 0.47
C ARG A 44 -11.74 1.98 1.12
N ILE A 45 -12.41 3.11 1.31
CA ILE A 45 -11.85 4.25 2.05
C ILE A 45 -11.55 3.85 3.50
N ASN A 46 -12.47 3.14 4.16
CA ASN A 46 -12.26 2.67 5.53
C ASN A 46 -11.07 1.70 5.62
N GLU A 47 -10.94 0.75 4.70
CA GLU A 47 -9.78 -0.16 4.64
C GLU A 47 -8.46 0.59 4.48
N ILE A 48 -8.44 1.63 3.64
CA ILE A 48 -7.24 2.47 3.46
C ILE A 48 -6.92 3.18 4.77
N ILE A 49 -7.90 3.81 5.41
CA ILE A 49 -7.71 4.53 6.68
C ILE A 49 -7.21 3.58 7.78
N GLU A 50 -7.81 2.39 7.91
CA GLU A 50 -7.41 1.39 8.88
C GLU A 50 -5.97 0.92 8.63
N SER A 51 -5.60 0.69 7.36
CA SER A 51 -4.24 0.32 6.98
C SER A 51 -3.23 1.41 7.35
N GLU A 52 -3.55 2.68 7.09
CA GLU A 52 -2.69 3.82 7.44
C GLU A 52 -2.51 3.94 8.96
N ILE A 53 -3.60 3.85 9.73
CA ILE A 53 -3.55 3.89 11.21
C ILE A 53 -2.65 2.77 11.72
N MET A 54 -2.87 1.53 11.26
CA MET A 54 -2.05 0.38 11.66
C MET A 54 -0.58 0.58 11.33
N PHE A 55 -0.27 1.18 10.18
CA PHE A 55 1.11 1.49 9.81
C PHE A 55 1.75 2.47 10.79
N TYR A 56 1.09 3.60 11.10
CA TYR A 56 1.61 4.56 12.07
C TYR A 56 1.79 3.97 13.47
N GLU A 57 0.86 3.13 13.92
CA GLU A 57 0.99 2.42 15.19
C GLU A 57 2.20 1.49 15.21
N ASP A 58 2.46 0.78 14.12
CA ASP A 58 3.60 -0.14 14.03
C ASP A 58 4.94 0.59 13.95
N VAL A 59 4.99 1.74 13.24
CA VAL A 59 6.16 2.63 13.28
C VAL A 59 6.39 3.17 14.69
N SER A 60 5.33 3.60 15.37
CA SER A 60 5.43 4.11 16.75
C SER A 60 5.98 3.04 17.69
N LYS A 61 5.47 1.81 17.62
CA LYS A 61 5.98 0.67 18.41
C LYS A 61 7.43 0.34 18.09
N LEU A 62 7.80 0.40 16.81
CA LEU A 62 9.18 0.17 16.38
C LEU A 62 10.13 1.20 16.99
N VAL A 63 9.74 2.47 17.00
CA VAL A 63 10.54 3.57 17.56
C VAL A 63 10.63 3.46 19.09
N GLU A 64 9.51 3.20 19.77
CA GLU A 64 9.47 3.11 21.24
C GLU A 64 10.31 1.96 21.81
N ASN A 65 10.39 0.83 21.10
CA ASN A 65 11.05 -0.38 21.57
C ASN A 65 12.07 -0.91 20.58
N PHE A 66 12.85 -0.02 19.96
CA PHE A 66 13.75 -0.37 18.88
C PHE A 66 14.79 -1.42 19.28
N ASN A 67 14.66 -2.62 18.71
CA ASN A 67 15.60 -3.71 18.79
C ASN A 67 15.51 -4.60 17.53
N SER A 68 16.43 -5.56 17.39
CA SER A 68 16.51 -6.43 16.22
C SER A 68 15.23 -7.24 15.98
N GLU A 69 14.54 -7.67 17.05
CA GLU A 69 13.30 -8.47 16.91
C GLU A 69 12.13 -7.61 16.40
N THR A 70 11.94 -6.41 16.94
CA THR A 70 10.89 -5.49 16.47
C THR A 70 11.13 -5.04 15.04
N LEU A 71 12.40 -4.85 14.68
CA LEU A 71 12.80 -4.47 13.34
C LEU A 71 12.55 -5.58 12.31
N GLU A 72 12.91 -6.82 12.63
CA GLU A 72 12.62 -7.98 11.78
C GLU A 72 11.12 -8.20 11.59
N LYS A 73 10.31 -8.02 12.64
CA LYS A 73 8.84 -8.08 12.52
C LYS A 73 8.30 -7.01 11.59
N PHE A 74 8.83 -5.79 11.67
CA PHE A 74 8.44 -4.69 10.81
C PHE A 74 8.82 -4.96 9.34
N LYS A 75 10.08 -5.36 9.08
CA LYS A 75 10.58 -5.74 7.75
C LYS A 75 9.80 -6.89 7.14
N LYS A 76 9.48 -7.94 7.91
CA LYS A 76 8.67 -9.06 7.43
C LYS A 76 7.25 -8.64 7.04
N LYS A 77 6.70 -7.61 7.69
CA LYS A 77 5.34 -7.13 7.42
C LYS A 77 5.30 -6.19 6.20
N TYR A 78 6.29 -5.32 6.04
CA TYR A 78 6.24 -4.24 5.06
C TYR A 78 7.30 -4.32 3.95
N GLY A 79 8.27 -5.23 4.04
CA GLY A 79 9.40 -5.37 3.13
C GLY A 79 10.62 -4.56 3.56
N THR A 80 11.76 -4.79 2.89
CA THR A 80 12.96 -3.95 3.03
C THR A 80 12.98 -2.81 2.02
N TYR A 81 13.81 -1.80 2.28
CA TYR A 81 13.99 -0.65 1.39
C TYR A 81 14.33 -1.08 -0.05
N GLU A 82 15.24 -2.04 -0.21
CA GLU A 82 15.69 -2.53 -1.52
C GLU A 82 14.59 -3.26 -2.27
N GLU A 83 13.77 -4.06 -1.57
CA GLU A 83 12.63 -4.77 -2.14
C GLU A 83 11.57 -3.79 -2.65
N ILE A 84 11.30 -2.74 -1.85
CA ILE A 84 10.30 -1.73 -2.16
C ILE A 84 10.75 -0.87 -3.34
N ILE A 85 11.97 -0.32 -3.31
CA ILE A 85 12.54 0.47 -4.41
C ILE A 85 12.66 -0.38 -5.68
N GLY A 86 13.13 -1.62 -5.58
CA GLY A 86 13.27 -2.52 -6.72
C GLY A 86 11.93 -2.88 -7.39
N SER A 87 10.81 -2.76 -6.67
CA SER A 87 9.47 -3.01 -7.18
C SER A 87 8.83 -1.82 -7.90
N MET A 88 9.37 -0.60 -7.72
CA MET A 88 8.83 0.62 -8.32
C MET A 88 9.29 0.77 -9.77
N LYS A 89 8.48 0.30 -10.71
CA LYS A 89 8.56 0.74 -12.11
C LYS A 89 7.88 2.11 -12.22
N TYR A 90 8.69 3.16 -12.25
CA TYR A 90 8.29 4.58 -12.32
C TYR A 90 7.24 4.86 -13.43
N ASP A 91 6.05 5.34 -13.04
CA ASP A 91 5.04 5.95 -13.94
C ASP A 91 4.65 7.34 -13.38
N PRO A 92 5.13 8.45 -13.98
CA PRO A 92 5.14 9.79 -13.38
C PRO A 92 3.76 10.40 -13.05
N MET A 93 2.65 9.89 -13.59
CA MET A 93 1.29 10.39 -13.30
C MET A 93 0.56 9.61 -12.23
N GLN A 94 0.97 8.36 -11.94
CA GLN A 94 0.45 7.57 -10.81
C GLN A 94 0.98 8.08 -9.46
N ASP A 95 2.07 8.86 -9.50
CA ASP A 95 2.95 9.06 -8.35
C ASP A 95 2.54 10.20 -7.41
N ALA A 96 1.83 11.27 -7.78
CA ALA A 96 1.76 12.42 -6.85
C ALA A 96 1.14 12.15 -5.45
N MET A 97 0.14 11.25 -5.34
CA MET A 97 -0.44 10.86 -4.04
C MET A 97 0.16 9.57 -3.48
N LEU A 98 0.40 8.56 -4.32
CA LEU A 98 1.04 7.30 -3.92
C LEU A 98 2.51 7.54 -3.56
N ALA A 99 3.26 8.31 -4.34
CA ALA A 99 4.60 8.77 -4.00
C ALA A 99 4.60 9.61 -2.72
N SER A 100 3.58 10.41 -2.39
CA SER A 100 3.62 11.12 -1.08
C SER A 100 3.57 10.16 0.12
N GLN A 101 2.81 9.05 0.04
CA GLN A 101 2.76 8.04 1.10
C GLN A 101 3.98 7.10 1.06
N ILE A 102 4.39 6.71 -0.15
CA ILE A 102 5.58 5.92 -0.41
C ILE A 102 6.84 6.69 0.00
N ASP A 103 6.95 7.98 -0.28
CA ASP A 103 8.09 8.83 0.08
C ASP A 103 8.23 8.89 1.59
N LYS A 104 7.13 9.06 2.33
CA LYS A 104 7.14 8.98 3.80
C LYS A 104 7.59 7.61 4.28
N PHE A 105 7.14 6.55 3.62
CA PHE A 105 7.51 5.19 3.97
C PHE A 105 8.98 4.88 3.66
N LEU A 106 9.49 5.33 2.51
CA LEU A 106 10.88 5.24 2.08
C LEU A 106 11.79 6.08 2.97
N GLU A 107 11.36 7.27 3.38
CA GLU A 107 12.08 8.13 4.32
C GLU A 107 12.23 7.44 5.69
N ILE A 108 11.15 6.84 6.20
CA ILE A 108 11.20 6.05 7.44
C ILE A 108 12.15 4.86 7.28
N LEU A 109 12.08 4.11 6.18
CA LEU A 109 12.98 2.98 5.92
C LEU A 109 14.45 3.41 5.75
N ALA A 110 14.71 4.54 5.12
CA ALA A 110 16.06 5.09 4.98
C ALA A 110 16.64 5.49 6.34
N VAL A 111 15.83 6.11 7.20
CA VAL A 111 16.23 6.43 8.58
C VAL A 111 16.49 5.15 9.38
N ILE A 112 15.63 4.13 9.25
CA ILE A 112 15.84 2.81 9.87
C ILE A 112 17.17 2.19 9.41
N ASN A 113 17.44 2.19 8.10
CA ASN A 113 18.66 1.62 7.54
C ASN A 113 19.93 2.33 8.06
N GLU A 114 19.86 3.64 8.31
CA GLU A 114 20.97 4.37 8.93
C GLU A 114 21.13 4.00 10.42
N LEU A 115 20.02 3.89 11.16
CA LEU A 115 20.04 3.46 12.57
C LEU A 115 20.62 2.05 12.75
N GLU A 116 20.38 1.14 11.80
CA GLU A 116 20.95 -0.21 11.81
C GLU A 116 22.48 -0.24 11.82
N LYS A 117 23.14 0.78 11.24
CA LYS A 117 24.62 0.86 11.23
C LYS A 117 25.21 1.17 12.61
N HIS A 118 24.37 1.56 13.56
CA HIS A 118 24.76 1.98 14.91
C HIS A 118 24.39 0.95 16.00
N LEU A 119 23.73 -0.14 15.63
CA LEU A 119 23.48 -1.32 16.48
C LEU A 119 24.61 -2.35 16.35
#